data_AF-A0A0X8X1E1-F1
#
_entry.id   AF-A0A0X8X1E1-F1
#
_cell.length_a   1.000
_cell.length_b   1.000
_cell.length_c   1.000
_cell.angle_alpha   90.00
_cell.angle_beta   90.00
_cell.angle_gamma   90.00
#
_symmetry.space_group_name_H-M   'P 1'
#
loop_
_entity.id
_entity.type
_entity.pdbx_description
1 polymer ?
#
loop_
_entity_poly.entity_id
_entity_poly.type
_entity_poly.pdbx_seq_one_letter_code
_entity_poly.pdbx_strand_id
1 'polypeptide(L)'
;MKPYDKILIRTSLDEGGEVPRTGDLSDSPDVIPYGTTKVEDPVSFFLDNYDDNVNADLKATEVNYIYIRGKDLVRGVQKGDMYVYYALDAELDMPASWANNKLKTSSGKNFVSVLGQNKDDILVGAEPFVWTVPNPPTGVTYSLIGIVVPAGTVPDFSGVTDFEAFVADNVNVGWTKVTIKTPPPPPIPKLRWQTTFNYKQGDVARTMTFDIGWNGIPIGTYVSFKAEKEEGPVPPIFLDKTKVVETKAHFSIDSDVPAGYESNITFYFYCDNAPAAGSTVTLKAYYLTGESPQKPVTVASVTTAN
;
A
#
# COMPACT_ATOMS: atom_id res chain seq x y z
N MET A 1 -10.53 29.82 -1.76
CA MET A 1 -10.72 30.12 -0.31
C MET A 1 -9.86 31.35 0.05
N LYS A 2 -10.25 32.24 0.97
CA LYS A 2 -9.29 33.21 1.52
C LYS A 2 -8.36 32.43 2.46
N PRO A 3 -7.02 32.58 2.38
CA PRO A 3 -6.10 31.85 3.25
C PRO A 3 -6.45 32.12 4.72
N TYR A 4 -6.48 31.07 5.53
CA TYR A 4 -6.51 31.24 6.98
C TYR A 4 -5.06 31.44 7.43
N ASP A 5 -4.69 32.66 7.77
CA ASP A 5 -3.30 33.10 7.93
C ASP A 5 -2.87 33.26 9.39
N LYS A 6 -3.63 32.67 10.31
CA LYS A 6 -3.48 32.95 11.75
C LYS A 6 -2.76 31.87 12.52
N ILE A 7 -2.89 30.62 12.10
CA ILE A 7 -2.21 29.49 12.74
C ILE A 7 -1.37 28.82 11.66
N LEU A 8 -0.06 28.81 11.86
CA LEU A 8 0.91 28.15 11.01
C LEU A 8 0.95 26.65 11.31
N ILE A 9 0.83 25.82 10.28
CA ILE A 9 1.31 24.43 10.29
C ILE A 9 2.58 24.42 9.44
N ARG A 10 3.73 24.18 10.06
CA ARG A 10 5.01 24.21 9.33
C ARG A 10 5.11 23.10 8.30
N THR A 11 5.81 23.35 7.20
CA THR A 11 6.24 22.38 6.20
C THR A 11 7.68 21.93 6.42
N SER A 12 8.46 22.67 7.23
CA SER A 12 9.81 22.33 7.67
C SER A 12 10.11 22.99 9.03
N LEU A 13 11.14 22.53 9.75
CA LEU A 13 11.48 23.07 11.08
C LEU A 13 11.83 24.57 11.07
N ASP A 14 12.37 25.06 9.95
CA ASP A 14 12.84 26.44 9.79
C ASP A 14 11.75 27.41 9.32
N GLU A 15 10.51 26.97 9.09
CA GLU A 15 9.45 27.82 8.51
C GLU A 15 8.93 28.88 9.49
N GLY A 16 8.96 30.14 9.05
CA GLY A 16 8.46 31.31 9.79
C GLY A 16 6.98 31.64 9.56
N GLY A 17 6.42 31.21 8.42
CA GLY A 17 5.05 31.50 7.99
C GLY A 17 4.96 32.52 6.84
N GLU A 18 6.03 32.67 6.06
CA GLU A 18 6.08 33.49 4.85
C GLU A 18 5.30 32.84 3.69
N VAL A 19 4.64 33.66 2.88
CA VAL A 19 3.89 33.23 1.68
C VAL A 19 4.37 34.02 0.45
N PRO A 20 4.65 33.37 -0.70
CA PRO A 20 4.66 31.92 -0.89
C PRO A 20 5.79 31.27 -0.10
N ARG A 21 5.51 30.08 0.44
CA ARG A 21 6.51 29.27 1.13
C ARG A 21 7.54 28.75 0.13
N THR A 22 8.76 28.54 0.61
CA THR A 22 9.87 28.03 -0.21
C THR A 22 10.58 26.91 0.52
N GLY A 23 11.31 26.06 -0.22
CA GLY A 23 12.01 24.90 0.36
C GLY A 23 11.18 23.62 0.26
N ASP A 24 11.43 22.67 1.17
CA ASP A 24 10.67 21.42 1.22
C ASP A 24 9.27 21.68 1.81
N LEU A 25 8.25 21.35 1.04
CA LEU A 25 6.85 21.49 1.43
C LEU A 25 6.26 20.17 1.96
N SER A 26 7.06 19.09 1.92
CA SER A 26 6.61 17.71 2.08
C SER A 26 7.07 16.99 3.34
N ASP A 27 7.68 17.71 4.27
CA ASP A 27 8.22 17.17 5.53
C ASP A 27 7.73 17.95 6.76
N SER A 28 6.41 18.19 6.85
CA SER A 28 5.81 18.91 7.97
C SER A 28 6.19 18.27 9.33
N PRO A 29 6.86 19.00 10.23
CA PRO A 29 7.12 18.55 11.60
C PRO A 29 5.90 18.74 12.52
N ASP A 30 4.81 19.30 11.98
CA ASP A 30 3.60 19.64 12.70
C ASP A 30 2.42 18.72 12.36
N VAL A 31 2.58 17.86 11.34
CA VAL A 31 1.71 16.70 11.07
C VAL A 31 2.48 15.46 11.48
N ILE A 32 2.18 14.92 12.66
CA ILE A 32 3.10 14.06 13.41
C ILE A 32 2.60 12.60 13.42
N PRO A 33 3.03 11.73 12.50
CA PRO A 33 2.89 10.29 12.66
C PRO A 33 3.70 9.83 13.89
N TYR A 34 3.06 9.16 14.85
CA TYR A 34 3.72 8.77 16.11
C TYR A 34 3.65 7.25 16.38
N GLY A 35 3.37 6.47 15.34
CA GLY A 35 3.34 5.01 15.42
C GLY A 35 2.23 4.48 16.34
N THR A 36 2.52 3.43 17.08
CA THR A 36 1.49 2.58 17.76
C THR A 36 1.34 2.81 19.26
N THR A 37 2.11 3.74 19.82
CA THR A 37 2.06 4.08 21.25
C THR A 37 1.44 5.46 21.41
N LYS A 38 0.32 5.53 22.12
CA LYS A 38 -0.32 6.80 22.43
C LYS A 38 0.55 7.61 23.40
N VAL A 39 0.71 8.91 23.12
CA VAL A 39 1.23 9.89 24.08
C VAL A 39 0.15 10.21 25.13
N GLU A 40 0.50 10.06 26.41
CA GLU A 40 -0.43 10.28 27.54
C GLU A 40 -0.79 11.76 27.73
N ASP A 41 0.19 12.66 27.64
CA ASP A 41 0.00 14.12 27.65
C ASP A 41 0.55 14.74 26.36
N PRO A 42 -0.25 14.76 25.27
CA PRO A 42 0.19 15.29 23.99
C PRO A 42 0.59 16.77 24.08
N VAL A 43 -0.13 17.55 24.89
CA VAL A 43 0.06 19.01 24.94
C VAL A 43 1.44 19.32 25.50
N SER A 44 1.79 18.81 26.68
CA SER A 44 3.12 19.03 27.24
C SER A 44 4.22 18.40 26.37
N PHE A 45 4.03 17.16 25.91
CA PHE A 45 5.05 16.46 25.13
C PHE A 45 5.39 17.18 23.82
N PHE A 46 4.39 17.60 23.02
CA PHE A 46 4.64 18.23 21.72
C PHE A 46 4.95 19.72 21.79
N LEU A 47 4.70 20.36 22.94
CA LEU A 47 5.22 21.69 23.24
C LEU A 47 6.73 21.63 23.47
N ASP A 48 7.20 20.66 24.27
CA ASP A 48 8.61 20.53 24.67
C ASP A 48 9.54 20.15 23.51
N ASN A 49 9.01 19.54 22.44
CA ASN A 49 9.75 19.13 21.25
C ASN A 49 9.32 19.90 19.98
N TYR A 50 8.85 21.15 20.14
CA TYR A 50 8.43 21.97 19.00
C TYR A 50 9.53 22.16 17.96
N ASP A 51 10.79 22.25 18.39
CA ASP A 51 11.93 22.45 17.50
C ASP A 51 12.52 21.15 16.94
N ASP A 52 11.89 20.00 17.22
CA ASP A 52 12.32 18.68 16.75
C ASP A 52 11.29 18.05 15.80
N ASN A 53 11.79 17.26 14.84
CA ASN A 53 10.97 16.32 14.07
C ASN A 53 10.91 14.99 14.85
N VAL A 54 9.77 14.74 15.48
CA VAL A 54 9.51 13.53 16.30
C VAL A 54 8.68 12.48 15.57
N ASN A 55 8.64 12.54 14.25
CA ASN A 55 7.92 11.59 13.41
C ASN A 55 8.46 10.15 13.63
N ALA A 56 7.54 9.20 13.66
CA ALA A 56 7.83 7.79 13.80
C ALA A 56 7.13 6.98 12.71
N ASP A 57 7.74 5.87 12.32
CA ASP A 57 7.16 4.95 11.35
C ASP A 57 5.81 4.41 11.85
N LEU A 58 4.84 4.38 10.95
CA LEU A 58 3.55 3.75 11.17
C LEU A 58 3.67 2.24 10.96
N LYS A 59 2.72 1.47 11.49
CA LYS A 59 2.63 0.02 11.24
C LYS A 59 1.33 -0.32 10.53
N ALA A 60 1.43 -1.10 9.46
CA ALA A 60 0.26 -1.62 8.77
C ALA A 60 -0.56 -2.52 9.68
N THR A 61 -1.88 -2.49 9.51
CA THR A 61 -2.87 -3.33 10.23
C THR A 61 -2.95 -3.10 11.75
N GLU A 62 -2.16 -2.19 12.30
CA GLU A 62 -2.21 -1.76 13.71
C GLU A 62 -2.85 -0.37 13.82
N VAL A 63 -3.35 -0.02 15.01
CA VAL A 63 -3.82 1.34 15.29
C VAL A 63 -2.61 2.25 15.47
N ASN A 64 -2.52 3.27 14.63
CA ASN A 64 -1.51 4.31 14.74
C ASN A 64 -2.10 5.61 15.27
N TYR A 65 -1.30 6.38 15.98
CA TYR A 65 -1.63 7.68 16.53
C TYR A 65 -0.94 8.78 15.73
N ILE A 66 -1.73 9.76 15.33
CA ILE A 66 -1.28 10.92 14.56
C ILE A 66 -1.65 12.17 15.35
N TYR A 67 -0.70 13.06 15.51
CA TYR A 67 -0.87 14.32 16.21
C TYR A 67 -0.73 15.48 15.24
N ILE A 68 -1.25 16.62 15.65
CA ILE A 68 -1.14 17.86 14.88
C ILE A 68 -0.91 19.00 15.86
N ARG A 69 -0.01 19.91 15.47
CA ARG A 69 0.27 21.14 16.20
C ARG A 69 0.40 22.30 15.23
N GLY A 70 0.57 23.51 15.75
CA GLY A 70 0.86 24.69 14.96
C GLY A 70 1.30 25.85 15.84
N LYS A 71 1.60 26.99 15.23
CA LYS A 71 2.03 28.22 15.91
C LYS A 71 1.05 29.35 15.62
N ASP A 72 0.57 30.03 16.64
CA ASP A 72 -0.24 31.24 16.48
C ASP A 72 0.64 32.38 15.91
N LEU A 73 0.23 32.96 14.79
CA LEU A 73 0.97 34.03 14.11
C LEU A 73 0.54 35.43 14.56
N VAL A 74 -0.57 35.53 15.29
CA VAL A 74 -1.20 36.81 15.62
C VAL A 74 -1.45 36.93 17.12
N ARG A 75 -1.63 38.17 17.59
CA ARG A 75 -2.08 38.43 18.96
C ARG A 75 -3.61 38.48 19.01
N GLY A 76 -4.18 37.97 20.09
CA GLY A 76 -5.61 37.95 20.35
C GLY A 76 -6.22 36.57 20.13
N VAL A 77 -7.45 36.37 20.63
CA VAL A 77 -8.10 35.06 20.67
C VAL A 77 -8.28 34.48 19.26
N GLN A 78 -7.59 33.37 18.97
CA GLN A 78 -7.78 32.54 17.79
C GLN A 78 -8.36 31.18 18.19
N LYS A 79 -9.44 30.78 17.53
CA LYS A 79 -10.00 29.44 17.67
C LYS A 79 -9.88 28.72 16.34
N GLY A 80 -9.13 27.62 16.33
CA GLY A 80 -8.92 26.79 15.15
C GLY A 80 -9.42 25.38 15.38
N ASP A 81 -10.00 24.78 14.35
CA ASP A 81 -10.26 23.35 14.30
C ASP A 81 -9.23 22.71 13.36
N MET A 82 -8.43 21.80 13.91
CA MET A 82 -7.39 21.07 13.19
C MET A 82 -7.94 19.73 12.69
N TYR A 83 -7.68 19.42 11.43
CA TYR A 83 -8.12 18.22 10.73
C TYR A 83 -6.89 17.49 10.20
N VAL A 84 -6.96 16.15 10.14
CA VAL A 84 -5.96 15.33 9.46
C VAL A 84 -6.64 14.45 8.42
N TYR A 85 -6.07 14.40 7.22
CA TYR A 85 -6.48 13.56 6.11
C TYR A 85 -5.33 12.63 5.71
N TYR A 86 -5.65 11.56 4.97
CA TYR A 86 -4.66 10.73 4.30
C TYR A 86 -4.95 10.62 2.81
N ALA A 87 -3.90 10.57 2.00
CA ALA A 87 -3.97 10.37 0.56
C ALA A 87 -2.89 9.38 0.11
N LEU A 88 -3.11 8.70 -1.01
CA LEU A 88 -2.00 8.12 -1.75
C LEU A 88 -1.12 9.27 -2.25
N ASP A 89 0.21 9.12 -2.16
CA ASP A 89 1.13 10.19 -2.55
C ASP A 89 0.95 10.59 -4.03
N ALA A 90 0.65 9.60 -4.89
CA ALA A 90 0.37 9.80 -6.31
C ALA A 90 -0.99 10.47 -6.61
N GLU A 91 -1.83 10.69 -5.61
CA GLU A 91 -3.18 11.28 -5.76
C GLU A 91 -3.32 12.65 -5.11
N LEU A 92 -2.22 13.25 -4.60
CA LEU A 92 -2.26 14.53 -3.90
C LEU A 92 -2.93 15.64 -4.73
N ASP A 93 -2.64 15.73 -6.02
CA ASP A 93 -3.24 16.70 -6.95
C ASP A 93 -4.71 16.42 -7.31
N MET A 94 -5.29 15.35 -6.76
CA MET A 94 -6.67 14.93 -6.99
C MET A 94 -7.49 14.92 -5.69
N PRO A 95 -7.77 16.08 -5.04
CA PRO A 95 -8.54 16.12 -3.79
C PRO A 95 -9.88 15.38 -3.81
N ALA A 96 -10.51 15.23 -4.98
CA ALA A 96 -11.72 14.42 -5.11
C ALA A 96 -11.54 12.95 -4.70
N SER A 97 -10.33 12.38 -4.77
CA SER A 97 -10.04 11.00 -4.34
C SER A 97 -9.80 10.86 -2.85
N TRP A 98 -9.37 11.93 -2.16
CA TRP A 98 -8.91 11.83 -0.76
C TRP A 98 -9.54 12.84 0.21
N ALA A 99 -10.29 13.86 -0.23
CA ALA A 99 -10.90 14.84 0.68
C ALA A 99 -11.94 14.23 1.65
N ASN A 100 -12.42 13.01 1.37
CA ASN A 100 -13.27 12.25 2.29
C ASN A 100 -12.48 11.29 3.21
N ASN A 101 -11.18 11.12 2.99
CA ASN A 101 -10.25 10.29 3.78
C ASN A 101 -9.77 11.01 5.04
N LYS A 102 -10.73 11.54 5.79
CA LYS A 102 -10.49 12.27 7.02
C LYS A 102 -10.33 11.31 8.19
N LEU A 103 -9.26 11.48 8.96
CA LEU A 103 -9.04 10.72 10.17
C LEU A 103 -9.96 11.20 11.30
N LYS A 104 -10.30 10.27 12.18
CA LYS A 104 -11.05 10.57 13.40
C LYS A 104 -10.10 10.62 14.60
N THR A 105 -10.42 11.43 15.60
CA THR A 105 -9.72 11.39 16.89
C THR A 105 -9.99 10.08 17.61
N SER A 106 -9.19 9.78 18.63
CA SER A 106 -9.41 8.62 19.52
C SER A 106 -10.77 8.64 20.23
N SER A 107 -11.44 9.81 20.33
CA SER A 107 -12.82 9.94 20.82
C SER A 107 -13.89 9.91 19.72
N GLY A 108 -13.49 9.67 18.46
CA GLY A 108 -14.36 9.60 17.31
C GLY A 108 -14.73 10.96 16.70
N LYS A 109 -14.12 12.06 17.18
CA LYS A 109 -14.34 13.39 16.60
C LYS A 109 -13.62 13.52 15.28
N ASN A 110 -14.02 14.54 14.55
CA ASN A 110 -13.56 14.82 13.21
C ASN A 110 -12.37 15.80 13.18
N PHE A 111 -12.17 16.53 14.26
CA PHE A 111 -11.14 17.54 14.41
C PHE A 111 -10.76 17.64 15.88
N VAL A 112 -9.66 18.33 16.16
CA VAL A 112 -9.28 18.78 17.49
C VAL A 112 -9.26 20.31 17.49
N SER A 113 -9.91 20.93 18.48
CA SER A 113 -9.93 22.39 18.59
C SER A 113 -8.73 22.88 19.39
N VAL A 114 -8.17 24.01 18.96
CA VAL A 114 -7.11 24.73 19.66
C VAL A 114 -7.52 26.19 19.90
N LEU A 115 -6.90 26.79 20.93
CA LEU A 115 -7.12 28.18 21.33
C LEU A 115 -5.78 28.88 21.48
N GLY A 116 -5.49 29.83 20.59
CA GLY A 116 -4.35 30.74 20.68
C GLY A 116 -4.76 32.09 21.27
N GLN A 117 -3.83 32.76 21.96
CA GLN A 117 -4.06 34.07 22.55
C GLN A 117 -2.89 35.03 22.31
N ASN A 118 -1.66 34.52 22.34
CA ASN A 118 -0.47 35.30 22.09
C ASN A 118 0.19 34.84 20.80
N LYS A 119 0.81 35.80 20.12
CA LYS A 119 1.67 35.50 18.99
C LYS A 119 2.80 34.59 19.47
N ASP A 120 3.14 33.62 18.62
CA ASP A 120 4.17 32.59 18.81
C ASP A 120 3.80 31.51 19.84
N ASP A 121 2.57 31.48 20.37
CA ASP A 121 2.07 30.37 21.18
C ASP A 121 2.01 29.09 20.33
N ILE A 122 2.53 27.99 20.87
CA ILE A 122 2.42 26.66 20.25
C ILE A 122 1.08 26.03 20.64
N LEU A 123 0.32 25.65 19.63
CA LEU A 123 -1.03 25.12 19.74
C LEU A 123 -0.99 23.62 19.43
N VAL A 124 -1.21 22.78 20.43
CA VAL A 124 -1.18 21.32 20.27
C VAL A 124 -2.59 20.74 20.39
N GLY A 125 -2.95 19.84 19.47
CA GLY A 125 -4.15 19.03 19.60
C GLY A 125 -4.06 18.06 20.79
N ALA A 126 -4.93 18.22 21.79
CA ALA A 126 -4.92 17.40 23.01
C ALA A 126 -5.35 15.93 22.80
N GLU A 127 -5.97 15.61 21.66
CA GLU A 127 -6.39 14.24 21.32
C GLU A 127 -5.71 13.79 20.02
N PRO A 128 -5.17 12.56 19.95
CA PRO A 128 -4.65 12.03 18.69
C PRO A 128 -5.77 11.70 17.72
N PHE A 129 -5.45 11.81 16.43
CA PHE A 129 -6.11 11.10 15.34
C PHE A 129 -5.67 9.64 15.34
N VAL A 130 -6.59 8.74 14.99
CA VAL A 130 -6.33 7.31 14.89
C VAL A 130 -6.43 6.85 13.45
N TRP A 131 -5.47 6.03 13.02
CA TRP A 131 -5.47 5.44 11.69
C TRP A 131 -5.01 3.99 11.74
N THR A 132 -5.88 3.10 11.29
CA THR A 132 -5.50 1.71 11.00
C THR A 132 -5.19 1.61 9.52
N VAL A 133 -3.89 1.76 9.21
CA VAL A 133 -3.42 1.75 7.83
C VAL A 133 -3.63 0.34 7.24
N PRO A 134 -4.21 0.18 6.04
CA PRO A 134 -4.19 -1.11 5.36
C PRO A 134 -2.73 -1.54 5.11
N ASN A 135 -2.51 -2.81 4.79
CA ASN A 135 -1.19 -3.25 4.33
C ASN A 135 -0.97 -2.75 2.89
N PRO A 136 -0.16 -1.69 2.64
CA PRO A 136 0.05 -1.21 1.29
C PRO A 136 0.72 -2.27 0.41
N PRO A 137 0.33 -2.39 -0.87
CA PRO A 137 1.15 -3.08 -1.86
C PRO A 137 2.56 -2.49 -1.92
N THR A 138 3.54 -3.30 -2.32
CA THR A 138 4.93 -2.85 -2.49
C THR A 138 5.00 -1.62 -3.39
N GLY A 139 5.69 -0.57 -2.93
CA GLY A 139 5.90 0.67 -3.69
C GLY A 139 4.78 1.70 -3.54
N VAL A 140 3.71 1.40 -2.80
CA VAL A 140 2.65 2.36 -2.48
C VAL A 140 3.02 3.19 -1.25
N THR A 141 3.01 4.50 -1.39
CA THR A 141 3.25 5.47 -0.31
C THR A 141 2.00 6.29 -0.02
N TYR A 142 1.87 6.70 1.24
CA TYR A 142 0.81 7.57 1.71
C TYR A 142 1.40 8.86 2.23
N SER A 143 0.57 9.91 2.22
CA SER A 143 0.87 11.21 2.79
C SER A 143 -0.24 11.60 3.77
N LEU A 144 0.16 12.17 4.90
CA LEU A 144 -0.74 12.77 5.88
C LEU A 144 -0.82 14.27 5.64
N ILE A 145 -2.04 14.80 5.64
CA ILE A 145 -2.32 16.21 5.37
C ILE A 145 -2.95 16.80 6.62
N GLY A 146 -2.28 17.76 7.25
CA GLY A 146 -2.82 18.53 8.35
C GLY A 146 -3.33 19.87 7.86
N ILE A 147 -4.50 20.28 8.33
CA ILE A 147 -5.05 21.60 8.03
C ILE A 147 -5.77 22.18 9.24
N VAL A 148 -5.59 23.47 9.49
CA VAL A 148 -6.33 24.22 10.49
C VAL A 148 -7.24 25.23 9.81
N VAL A 149 -8.49 25.33 10.28
CA VAL A 149 -9.49 26.28 9.78
C VAL A 149 -10.13 27.02 10.95
N PRO A 150 -10.79 28.17 10.76
CA PRO A 150 -11.55 28.83 11.81
C PRO A 150 -12.52 27.87 12.50
N ALA A 151 -12.64 27.95 13.82
CA ALA A 151 -13.51 27.03 14.57
C ALA A 151 -14.97 27.07 14.07
N GLY A 152 -15.56 25.89 13.90
CA GLY A 152 -16.91 25.72 13.34
C GLY A 152 -16.96 25.72 11.81
N THR A 153 -15.83 25.76 11.12
CA THR A 153 -15.76 25.62 9.66
C THR A 153 -15.14 24.29 9.24
N VAL A 154 -15.23 23.95 7.95
CA VAL A 154 -14.65 22.74 7.38
C VAL A 154 -13.61 23.11 6.31
N PRO A 155 -12.54 22.30 6.15
CA PRO A 155 -11.62 22.42 5.03
C PRO A 155 -12.34 22.33 3.68
N ASP A 156 -11.92 23.19 2.73
CA ASP A 156 -12.42 23.22 1.37
C ASP A 156 -11.23 23.07 0.40
N PHE A 157 -11.23 21.97 -0.34
CA PHE A 157 -10.19 21.65 -1.34
C PHE A 157 -10.70 21.86 -2.77
N SER A 158 -11.84 22.53 -2.95
CA SER A 158 -12.37 22.81 -4.29
C SER A 158 -11.41 23.71 -5.08
N GLY A 159 -11.11 23.28 -6.32
CA GLY A 159 -10.20 24.01 -7.22
C GLY A 159 -8.71 23.77 -6.97
N VAL A 160 -8.34 22.94 -6.01
CA VAL A 160 -6.94 22.49 -5.86
C VAL A 160 -6.65 21.47 -6.97
N THR A 161 -5.71 21.82 -7.86
CA THR A 161 -5.22 20.98 -8.97
C THR A 161 -3.71 20.79 -8.95
N ASP A 162 -3.03 21.53 -8.08
CA ASP A 162 -1.60 21.45 -7.79
C ASP A 162 -1.52 21.59 -6.26
N PHE A 163 -1.33 20.46 -5.59
CA PHE A 163 -1.40 20.43 -4.14
C PHE A 163 -0.18 21.10 -3.51
N GLU A 164 0.99 20.99 -4.14
CA GLU A 164 2.23 21.63 -3.69
C GLU A 164 2.12 23.15 -3.75
N ALA A 165 1.61 23.70 -4.86
CA ALA A 165 1.32 25.14 -4.96
C ALA A 165 0.26 25.58 -3.95
N PHE A 166 -0.77 24.76 -3.70
CA PHE A 166 -1.76 25.04 -2.65
C PHE A 166 -1.12 25.13 -1.27
N VAL A 167 -0.20 24.23 -0.93
CA VAL A 167 0.55 24.31 0.33
C VAL A 167 1.46 25.52 0.36
N ALA A 168 2.17 25.82 -0.73
CA ALA A 168 3.05 26.99 -0.82
C ALA A 168 2.30 28.31 -0.54
N ASP A 169 1.05 28.41 -0.97
CA ASP A 169 0.24 29.62 -0.85
C ASP A 169 -0.59 29.73 0.45
N ASN A 170 -0.57 28.70 1.33
CA ASN A 170 -1.45 28.64 2.50
C ASN A 170 -0.71 28.19 3.78
N VAL A 171 -0.53 29.11 4.75
CA VAL A 171 0.18 28.81 6.01
C VAL A 171 -0.51 27.80 6.93
N ASN A 172 -1.80 27.56 6.73
CA ASN A 172 -2.62 26.72 7.61
C ASN A 172 -2.68 25.26 7.18
N VAL A 173 -1.89 24.84 6.20
CA VAL A 173 -1.80 23.45 5.74
C VAL A 173 -0.35 22.98 5.78
N GLY A 174 -0.13 21.73 6.11
CA GLY A 174 1.16 21.06 5.97
C GLY A 174 0.93 19.60 5.61
N TRP A 175 1.91 18.96 5.00
CA TRP A 175 1.84 17.52 4.78
C TRP A 175 3.18 16.85 5.08
N THR A 176 3.13 15.56 5.37
CA THR A 176 4.32 14.71 5.46
C THR A 176 4.08 13.37 4.78
N LYS A 177 5.09 12.86 4.09
CA LYS A 177 5.08 11.48 3.56
C LYS A 177 5.32 10.51 4.70
N VAL A 178 4.51 9.45 4.80
CA VAL A 178 4.64 8.47 5.89
C VAL A 178 5.35 7.21 5.46
N THR A 179 6.22 6.71 6.33
CA THR A 179 6.77 5.37 6.25
C THR A 179 5.83 4.40 6.99
N ILE A 180 5.38 3.36 6.29
CA ILE A 180 4.53 2.31 6.86
C ILE A 180 5.31 1.01 6.88
N LYS A 181 5.65 0.53 8.07
CA LYS A 181 6.20 -0.80 8.29
C LYS A 181 5.13 -1.84 8.06
N THR A 182 5.32 -2.64 7.02
CA THR A 182 4.47 -3.79 6.74
C THR A 182 4.97 -5.01 7.53
N PRO A 183 4.06 -5.86 8.03
CA PRO A 183 4.49 -7.14 8.58
C PRO A 183 5.22 -7.92 7.48
N PRO A 184 6.31 -8.65 7.82
CA PRO A 184 6.98 -9.46 6.82
C PRO A 184 5.96 -10.42 6.20
N PRO A 185 6.00 -10.65 4.88
CA PRO A 185 5.15 -11.66 4.28
C PRO A 185 5.37 -12.99 5.01
N PRO A 186 4.33 -13.82 5.20
CA PRO A 186 4.49 -15.13 5.78
C PRO A 186 5.64 -15.86 5.06
N PRO A 187 6.53 -16.56 5.78
CA PRO A 187 7.62 -17.26 5.15
C PRO A 187 7.05 -18.24 4.12
N ILE A 188 7.63 -18.22 2.91
CA ILE A 188 7.29 -19.23 1.91
C ILE A 188 7.73 -20.58 2.48
N PRO A 189 6.86 -21.59 2.51
CA PRO A 189 7.22 -22.93 2.95
C PRO A 189 8.44 -23.47 2.20
N LYS A 190 9.17 -24.40 2.82
CA LYS A 190 10.34 -25.00 2.16
C LYS A 190 9.91 -25.81 0.93
N LEU A 191 10.81 -25.89 -0.06
CA LEU A 191 10.63 -26.82 -1.18
C LEU A 191 10.53 -28.23 -0.61
N ARG A 192 9.37 -28.86 -0.82
CA ARG A 192 9.11 -30.21 -0.36
C ARG A 192 9.44 -31.22 -1.44
N TRP A 193 9.08 -30.88 -2.67
CA TRP A 193 9.22 -31.79 -3.80
C TRP A 193 9.21 -31.02 -5.12
N GLN A 194 9.83 -31.60 -6.14
CA GLN A 194 9.81 -31.10 -7.51
C GLN A 194 9.77 -32.26 -8.51
N THR A 195 9.22 -32.03 -9.70
CA THR A 195 9.31 -32.96 -10.82
C THR A 195 9.60 -32.23 -12.10
N THR A 196 10.35 -32.90 -12.96
CA THR A 196 10.72 -32.38 -14.26
C THR A 196 10.17 -33.32 -15.32
N PHE A 197 9.59 -32.78 -16.37
CA PHE A 197 9.23 -33.54 -17.56
C PHE A 197 9.76 -32.85 -18.81
N ASN A 198 10.08 -33.66 -19.82
CA ASN A 198 10.53 -33.16 -21.09
C ASN A 198 9.31 -32.75 -21.94
N TYR A 199 9.28 -31.50 -22.37
CA TYR A 199 8.28 -30.96 -23.26
C TYR A 199 8.82 -30.82 -24.68
N LYS A 200 8.05 -31.27 -25.66
CA LYS A 200 8.36 -31.18 -27.10
C LYS A 200 7.14 -30.68 -27.86
N GLN A 201 7.28 -29.55 -28.55
CA GLN A 201 6.21 -28.95 -29.35
C GLN A 201 5.87 -29.78 -30.60
N GLY A 202 6.87 -30.44 -31.18
CA GLY A 202 6.77 -31.06 -32.50
C GLY A 202 6.83 -30.03 -33.63
N ASP A 203 6.39 -30.42 -34.83
CA ASP A 203 6.70 -29.67 -36.06
C ASP A 203 5.78 -28.48 -36.35
N VAL A 204 4.83 -28.17 -35.46
CA VAL A 204 3.81 -27.15 -35.71
C VAL A 204 3.74 -26.17 -34.55
N ALA A 205 3.98 -24.88 -34.86
CA ALA A 205 3.79 -23.78 -33.93
C ALA A 205 2.30 -23.63 -33.57
N ARG A 206 1.98 -23.40 -32.29
CA ARG A 206 0.61 -23.15 -31.83
C ARG A 206 0.59 -22.55 -30.42
N THR A 207 -0.56 -21.97 -30.08
CA THR A 207 -0.90 -21.64 -28.69
C THR A 207 -1.12 -22.91 -27.88
N MET A 208 -0.38 -23.02 -26.79
CA MET A 208 -0.41 -24.12 -25.84
C MET A 208 -0.84 -23.59 -24.48
N THR A 209 -1.74 -24.31 -23.83
CA THR A 209 -2.12 -24.07 -22.43
C THR A 209 -1.28 -24.95 -21.52
N PHE A 210 -0.59 -24.33 -20.57
CA PHE A 210 0.12 -24.97 -19.47
C PHE A 210 -0.70 -24.81 -18.21
N ASP A 211 -1.40 -25.87 -17.83
CA ASP A 211 -2.37 -25.90 -16.72
C ASP A 211 -1.81 -26.70 -15.55
N ILE A 212 -1.74 -26.06 -14.38
CA ILE A 212 -1.48 -26.71 -13.12
C ILE A 212 -2.77 -26.79 -12.30
N GLY A 213 -3.27 -27.99 -12.11
CA GLY A 213 -4.43 -28.29 -11.27
C GLY A 213 -4.04 -29.00 -9.98
N TRP A 214 -4.82 -28.80 -8.93
CA TRP A 214 -4.64 -29.50 -7.67
C TRP A 214 -5.97 -29.90 -7.02
N ASN A 215 -5.89 -30.93 -6.18
CA ASN A 215 -7.00 -31.42 -5.38
C ASN A 215 -6.51 -31.88 -4.01
N GLY A 216 -7.16 -31.43 -2.95
CA GLY A 216 -6.80 -31.76 -1.57
C GLY A 216 -5.48 -31.14 -1.09
N ILE A 217 -4.99 -30.07 -1.72
CA ILE A 217 -3.74 -29.41 -1.31
C ILE A 217 -4.01 -28.40 -0.18
N PRO A 218 -3.22 -28.41 0.92
CA PRO A 218 -3.43 -27.48 2.03
C PRO A 218 -3.32 -26.01 1.61
N ILE A 219 -4.24 -25.17 2.10
CA ILE A 219 -4.17 -23.72 1.95
C ILE A 219 -2.88 -23.20 2.59
N GLY A 220 -2.21 -22.27 1.92
CA GLY A 220 -0.90 -21.75 2.32
C GLY A 220 0.31 -22.46 1.68
N THR A 221 0.08 -23.57 0.97
CA THR A 221 1.06 -24.17 0.06
C THR A 221 1.39 -23.21 -1.08
N TYR A 222 2.60 -23.30 -1.65
CA TYR A 222 2.94 -22.60 -2.89
C TYR A 222 3.27 -23.60 -4.00
N VAL A 223 2.86 -23.25 -5.21
CA VAL A 223 3.13 -23.98 -6.44
C VAL A 223 3.81 -23.06 -7.45
N SER A 224 4.75 -23.58 -8.22
CA SER A 224 5.36 -22.86 -9.35
C SER A 224 5.81 -23.85 -10.41
N PHE A 225 5.96 -23.41 -11.66
CA PHE A 225 6.65 -24.18 -12.68
C PHE A 225 7.45 -23.27 -13.60
N LYS A 226 8.50 -23.80 -14.22
CA LYS A 226 9.33 -23.03 -15.15
C LYS A 226 9.96 -23.95 -16.19
N ALA A 227 9.95 -23.53 -17.44
CA ALA A 227 10.77 -24.12 -18.51
C ALA A 227 12.23 -23.69 -18.37
N GLU A 228 13.18 -24.62 -18.56
CA GLU A 228 14.61 -24.32 -18.52
C GLU A 228 15.05 -23.36 -19.65
N LYS A 229 14.35 -23.38 -20.78
CA LYS A 229 14.60 -22.53 -21.94
C LYS A 229 13.52 -21.46 -22.05
N GLU A 230 13.86 -20.22 -21.71
CA GLU A 230 12.92 -19.08 -21.76
C GLU A 230 12.67 -18.56 -23.19
N GLU A 231 13.64 -18.73 -24.09
CA GLU A 231 13.57 -18.23 -25.45
C GLU A 231 12.65 -19.08 -26.35
N GLY A 232 11.78 -18.40 -27.10
CA GLY A 232 10.90 -18.99 -28.13
C GLY A 232 9.41 -18.82 -27.81
N PRO A 233 8.91 -19.39 -26.70
CA PRO A 233 7.51 -19.24 -26.28
C PRO A 233 7.16 -17.80 -25.90
N VAL A 234 5.95 -17.36 -26.24
CA VAL A 234 5.46 -16.01 -25.93
C VAL A 234 4.05 -16.06 -25.32
N PRO A 235 3.84 -15.66 -24.05
CA PRO A 235 4.87 -15.36 -23.04
C PRO A 235 5.74 -16.57 -22.68
N PRO A 236 6.89 -16.40 -22.01
CA PRO A 236 7.71 -17.51 -21.54
C PRO A 236 6.92 -18.47 -20.64
N ILE A 237 7.24 -19.76 -20.69
CA ILE A 237 6.53 -20.80 -19.94
C ILE A 237 7.02 -20.81 -18.48
N PHE A 238 6.42 -19.96 -17.65
CA PHE A 238 6.66 -19.96 -16.21
C PHE A 238 5.44 -19.49 -15.42
N LEU A 239 5.36 -19.97 -14.18
CA LEU A 239 4.45 -19.51 -13.14
C LEU A 239 5.28 -19.20 -11.91
N ASP A 240 5.26 -17.94 -11.46
CA ASP A 240 5.84 -17.56 -10.18
C ASP A 240 5.15 -18.29 -9.02
N LYS A 241 5.84 -18.34 -7.86
CA LYS A 241 5.30 -18.97 -6.64
C LYS A 241 3.91 -18.43 -6.33
N THR A 242 2.91 -19.25 -6.56
CA THR A 242 1.50 -18.92 -6.41
C THR A 242 0.96 -19.60 -5.17
N LYS A 243 0.34 -18.81 -4.28
CA LYS A 243 -0.23 -19.33 -3.03
C LYS A 243 -1.53 -20.08 -3.33
N VAL A 244 -1.64 -21.30 -2.82
CA VAL A 244 -2.88 -22.07 -2.81
C VAL A 244 -3.83 -21.44 -1.78
N VAL A 245 -4.94 -20.88 -2.27
CA VAL A 245 -6.01 -20.28 -1.45
C VAL A 245 -7.27 -21.14 -1.37
N GLU A 246 -7.37 -22.16 -2.24
CA GLU A 246 -8.46 -23.12 -2.29
C GLU A 246 -7.91 -24.54 -2.38
N THR A 247 -8.56 -25.51 -1.74
CA THR A 247 -8.07 -26.90 -1.68
C THR A 247 -8.19 -27.64 -3.01
N LYS A 248 -9.00 -27.13 -3.94
CA LYS A 248 -9.18 -27.65 -5.29
C LYS A 248 -9.36 -26.50 -6.25
N ALA A 249 -8.35 -26.25 -7.06
CA ALA A 249 -8.37 -25.22 -8.08
C ALA A 249 -7.33 -25.55 -9.16
N HIS A 250 -7.20 -24.66 -10.13
CA HIS A 250 -6.17 -24.74 -11.15
C HIS A 250 -5.72 -23.34 -11.56
N PHE A 251 -4.55 -23.28 -12.17
CA PHE A 251 -4.00 -22.08 -12.78
C PHE A 251 -3.44 -22.45 -14.15
N SER A 252 -3.70 -21.61 -15.15
CA SER A 252 -3.23 -21.85 -16.52
C SER A 252 -2.55 -20.62 -17.08
N ILE A 253 -1.49 -20.84 -17.86
CA ILE A 253 -0.95 -19.84 -18.79
C ILE A 253 -1.12 -20.34 -20.22
N ASP A 254 -1.45 -19.43 -21.12
CA ASP A 254 -1.40 -19.68 -22.55
C ASP A 254 -0.11 -19.08 -23.10
N SER A 255 0.55 -19.82 -23.99
CA SER A 255 1.80 -19.40 -24.62
C SER A 255 1.83 -19.84 -26.08
N ASP A 256 2.20 -18.93 -26.98
CA ASP A 256 2.48 -19.25 -28.37
C ASP A 256 3.85 -19.93 -28.47
N VAL A 257 3.85 -21.24 -28.71
CA VAL A 257 5.06 -22.06 -28.72
C VAL A 257 5.48 -22.35 -30.17
N PRO A 258 6.72 -22.00 -30.57
CA PRO A 258 7.17 -22.22 -31.95
C PRO A 258 7.45 -23.70 -32.24
N ALA A 259 7.30 -24.08 -33.52
CA ALA A 259 7.65 -25.43 -33.99
C ALA A 259 9.10 -25.79 -33.62
N GLY A 260 9.32 -27.03 -33.23
CA GLY A 260 10.63 -27.56 -32.82
C GLY A 260 11.10 -27.09 -31.44
N TYR A 261 10.30 -26.32 -30.68
CA TYR A 261 10.65 -25.99 -29.30
C TYR A 261 10.69 -27.26 -28.42
N GLU A 262 11.80 -27.42 -27.71
CA GLU A 262 11.98 -28.46 -26.69
C GLU A 262 12.58 -27.82 -25.43
N SER A 263 12.05 -28.20 -24.27
CA SER A 263 12.58 -27.79 -22.97
C SER A 263 12.14 -28.75 -21.87
N ASN A 264 12.92 -28.84 -20.80
CA ASN A 264 12.42 -29.46 -19.57
C ASN A 264 11.61 -28.43 -18.80
N ILE A 265 10.44 -28.85 -18.32
CA ILE A 265 9.59 -28.04 -17.45
C ILE A 265 9.64 -28.64 -16.07
N THR A 266 10.09 -27.85 -15.10
CA THR A 266 10.17 -28.26 -13.70
C THR A 266 9.03 -27.62 -12.91
N PHE A 267 8.24 -28.47 -12.26
CA PHE A 267 7.24 -28.11 -11.28
C PHE A 267 7.84 -28.15 -9.87
N TYR A 268 7.53 -27.16 -9.03
CA TYR A 268 7.99 -27.04 -7.66
C TYR A 268 6.82 -26.93 -6.69
N PHE A 269 6.88 -27.71 -5.61
CA PHE A 269 5.88 -27.76 -4.56
C PHE A 269 6.47 -27.38 -3.20
N TYR A 270 5.94 -26.33 -2.60
CA TYR A 270 6.43 -25.76 -1.34
C TYR A 270 5.36 -25.92 -0.26
N CYS A 271 5.63 -26.74 0.75
CA CYS A 271 4.67 -26.99 1.83
C CYS A 271 5.35 -27.46 3.12
N ASP A 272 4.98 -26.87 4.25
CA ASP A 272 5.54 -27.23 5.56
C ASP A 272 5.03 -28.61 6.01
N ASN A 273 3.73 -28.88 5.79
CA ASN A 273 3.09 -30.15 6.16
C ASN A 273 2.88 -31.05 4.94
N ALA A 274 2.86 -32.37 5.16
CA ALA A 274 2.50 -33.29 4.07
C ALA A 274 1.05 -33.00 3.64
N PRO A 275 0.74 -32.98 2.34
CA PRO A 275 -0.64 -33.07 1.89
C PRO A 275 -1.34 -34.30 2.47
N ALA A 276 -2.67 -34.32 2.51
CA ALA A 276 -3.39 -35.52 2.93
C ALA A 276 -3.14 -36.68 1.96
N ALA A 277 -3.36 -37.92 2.41
CA ALA A 277 -3.35 -39.07 1.50
C ALA A 277 -4.44 -38.90 0.42
N GLY A 278 -4.09 -39.15 -0.83
CA GLY A 278 -4.98 -38.95 -1.99
C GLY A 278 -5.00 -37.53 -2.55
N SER A 279 -4.22 -36.60 -1.99
CA SER A 279 -4.03 -35.27 -2.58
C SER A 279 -3.24 -35.38 -3.89
N THR A 280 -3.60 -34.59 -4.90
CA THR A 280 -2.94 -34.62 -6.21
C THR A 280 -2.57 -33.24 -6.73
N VAL A 281 -1.44 -33.15 -7.42
CA VAL A 281 -1.09 -32.03 -8.29
C VAL A 281 -0.84 -32.56 -9.70
N THR A 282 -1.41 -31.91 -10.70
CA THR A 282 -1.27 -32.29 -12.09
C THR A 282 -0.85 -31.06 -12.90
N LEU A 283 0.27 -31.17 -13.62
CA LEU A 283 0.66 -30.21 -14.65
C LEU A 283 0.39 -30.83 -16.02
N LYS A 284 -0.29 -30.09 -16.91
CA LYS A 284 -0.63 -30.49 -18.27
C LYS A 284 -0.19 -29.43 -19.25
N ALA A 285 0.29 -29.86 -20.40
CA ALA A 285 0.43 -29.03 -21.58
C ALA A 285 -0.51 -29.57 -22.66
N TYR A 286 -1.43 -28.74 -23.15
CA TYR A 286 -2.41 -29.13 -24.17
C TYR A 286 -2.78 -27.98 -25.09
N TYR A 287 -3.37 -28.31 -26.24
CA TYR A 287 -4.01 -27.33 -27.13
C TYR A 287 -5.43 -27.79 -27.46
N LEU A 288 -6.28 -26.88 -27.93
CA LEU A 288 -7.65 -27.17 -28.30
C LEU A 288 -7.77 -27.36 -29.83
N THR A 289 -8.54 -28.36 -30.29
CA THR A 289 -8.79 -28.59 -31.73
C THR A 289 -10.24 -28.27 -32.13
N GLY A 290 -10.41 -27.56 -33.26
CA GLY A 290 -11.66 -27.43 -34.03
C GLY A 290 -12.57 -26.24 -33.70
N GLU A 291 -13.61 -26.04 -34.53
CA GLU A 291 -14.79 -25.23 -34.20
C GLU A 291 -15.84 -26.14 -33.52
N SER A 292 -15.99 -25.95 -32.21
CA SER A 292 -16.99 -26.47 -31.25
C SER A 292 -17.69 -27.84 -31.45
N PRO A 293 -17.69 -28.73 -30.43
CA PRO A 293 -17.00 -28.58 -29.13
C PRO A 293 -15.49 -28.85 -29.27
N GLN A 294 -14.69 -27.92 -28.72
CA GLN A 294 -13.24 -28.02 -28.74
C GLN A 294 -12.76 -29.16 -27.85
N LYS A 295 -11.98 -30.08 -28.42
CA LYS A 295 -11.37 -31.20 -27.68
C LYS A 295 -9.93 -30.85 -27.31
N PRO A 296 -9.51 -30.98 -26.04
CA PRO A 296 -8.12 -30.82 -25.66
C PRO A 296 -7.29 -32.00 -26.15
N VAL A 297 -6.15 -31.70 -26.75
CA VAL A 297 -5.10 -32.68 -27.09
C VAL A 297 -3.93 -32.45 -26.16
N THR A 298 -3.75 -33.36 -25.21
CA THR A 298 -2.65 -33.32 -24.23
C THR A 298 -1.35 -33.77 -24.89
N VAL A 299 -0.34 -32.91 -24.84
CA VAL A 299 1.01 -33.16 -25.36
C VAL A 299 1.93 -33.70 -24.27
N ALA A 300 1.77 -33.20 -23.04
CA ALA A 300 2.48 -33.69 -21.87
C ALA A 300 1.61 -33.59 -20.62
N SER A 301 1.76 -34.52 -19.69
CA SER A 301 1.19 -34.39 -18.35
C SER A 301 2.04 -35.12 -17.32
N VAL A 302 2.15 -34.54 -16.14
CA VAL A 302 2.68 -35.19 -14.94
C VAL A 302 1.66 -35.03 -13.83
N THR A 303 1.34 -36.13 -13.15
CA THR A 303 0.51 -36.11 -11.95
C THR A 303 1.30 -36.73 -10.81
N THR A 304 1.25 -36.08 -9.65
CA THR A 304 1.74 -36.67 -8.41
C THR A 304 0.66 -36.72 -7.36
N ALA A 305 0.75 -37.78 -6.57
CA ALA A 305 -0.14 -38.08 -5.49
C ALA A 305 0.68 -38.29 -4.21
N ASN A 306 0.12 -37.89 -3.08
CA ASN A 306 0.61 -38.28 -1.75
C ASN A 306 -0.19 -39.45 -1.19
#